data_AF-A0A2D4IRP8-F1
#
_entry.id   AF-A0A2D4IRP8-F1
#
_cell.length_a   1.000
_cell.length_b   1.000
_cell.length_c   1.000
_cell.angle_alpha   90.00
_cell.angle_beta   90.00
_cell.angle_gamma   90.00
#
_symmetry.space_group_name_H-M   'P 1'
#
loop_
_entity.id
_entity.type
_entity.pdbx_description
1 polymer ?
#
loop_
_entity_poly.entity_id
_entity_poly.type
_entity_poly.pdbx_seq_one_letter_code
_entity_poly.pdbx_strand_id
1 'polypeptide(L)'
;SWTFLNKTLNPGGLEEGGYYFERSWGHRGIIVHVIDPKTGAVIHSDRFDTYKLKSESLHFVQYLNAVKDGMILSVAVNDEGSKNLDDLARKAMTKLGSKHFLHLDFRHPWSFITVKGKPLSSVEDHVEYQGRKGSALAKVFKLFQAENGEYFNVSSTSEWVQDVEWTEWFEKPKTSKSKDGERLSDLRAAHPEICDHPVGLQVCHVE
;
A
#
# COMPACT_ATOMS: atom_id res chain seq x y z
N SER A 1 8.72 -22.56 38.20
CA SER A 1 7.51 -22.10 37.47
C SER A 1 7.46 -22.80 36.13
N TRP A 2 6.27 -23.14 35.63
CA TRP A 2 6.10 -23.78 34.32
C TRP A 2 4.93 -23.11 33.59
N THR A 3 5.05 -22.99 32.27
CA THR A 3 3.99 -22.50 31.37
C THR A 3 3.79 -23.58 30.32
N PHE A 4 2.55 -24.03 30.18
CA PHE A 4 2.13 -24.94 29.12
C PHE A 4 1.25 -24.18 28.15
N LEU A 5 1.65 -24.16 26.88
CA LEU A 5 0.89 -23.53 25.82
C LEU A 5 0.31 -24.65 24.94
N ASN A 6 -1.01 -24.78 24.88
CA ASN A 6 -1.68 -25.81 24.08
C ASN A 6 -1.76 -25.46 22.58
N LYS A 7 -1.48 -24.20 22.20
CA LYS A 7 -1.40 -23.71 20.82
C LYS A 7 -0.46 -22.50 20.72
N THR A 8 0.43 -22.48 19.74
CA THR A 8 1.34 -21.35 19.49
C THR A 8 0.63 -20.22 18.78
N LEU A 9 0.81 -18.97 19.24
CA LEU A 9 0.40 -17.79 18.50
C LEU A 9 1.33 -17.61 17.30
N ASN A 10 0.81 -17.81 16.09
CA ASN A 10 1.57 -17.48 14.88
C ASN A 10 1.72 -15.95 14.76
N PRO A 11 2.85 -15.44 14.23
CA PRO A 11 2.95 -14.04 13.84
C PRO A 11 1.79 -13.69 12.89
N GLY A 12 0.87 -12.82 13.32
CA GLY A 12 -0.33 -12.47 12.55
C GLY A 12 -1.63 -13.20 12.95
N GLY A 13 -1.59 -14.11 13.93
CA GLY A 13 -2.79 -14.71 14.54
C GLY A 13 -3.53 -15.75 13.70
N LEU A 14 -3.00 -16.13 12.53
CA LEU A 14 -3.58 -17.11 11.60
C LEU A 14 -2.71 -18.37 11.49
N GLU A 15 -3.32 -19.52 11.21
CA GLU A 15 -2.59 -20.79 11.01
C GLU A 15 -1.57 -20.73 9.87
N GLU A 16 -1.86 -19.96 8.82
CA GLU A 16 -0.97 -19.74 7.67
C GLU A 16 0.05 -18.60 7.87
N GLY A 17 0.00 -17.90 9.01
CA GLY A 17 0.83 -16.73 9.29
C GLY A 17 0.29 -15.44 8.66
N GLY A 18 0.81 -14.29 9.13
CA GLY A 18 0.43 -12.99 8.60
C GLY A 18 0.96 -12.74 7.18
N TYR A 19 0.12 -12.19 6.31
CA TYR A 19 0.53 -11.68 5.02
C TYR A 19 0.85 -10.18 5.11
N TYR A 20 1.99 -9.77 4.58
CA TYR A 20 2.37 -8.37 4.47
C TYR A 20 2.87 -8.07 3.05
N PHE A 21 2.29 -7.04 2.44
CA PHE A 21 2.73 -6.50 1.16
C PHE A 21 3.19 -5.07 1.36
N GLU A 22 4.45 -4.81 1.02
CA GLU A 22 5.03 -3.47 1.03
C GLU A 22 5.06 -2.92 -0.40
N ARG A 23 4.65 -1.66 -0.57
CA ARG A 23 4.76 -0.97 -1.86
C ARG A 23 6.23 -0.88 -2.27
N SER A 24 6.49 -0.97 -3.58
CA SER A 24 7.84 -0.78 -4.13
C SER A 24 7.79 0.09 -5.39
N TRP A 25 8.94 0.66 -5.75
CA TRP A 25 9.14 1.36 -7.01
C TRP A 25 8.89 0.39 -8.17
N GLY A 26 7.73 0.51 -8.82
CA GLY A 26 7.27 -0.41 -9.87
C GLY A 26 5.84 -0.92 -9.68
N HIS A 27 5.25 -0.72 -8.51
CA HIS A 27 3.89 -1.16 -8.21
C HIS A 27 2.81 -0.12 -8.51
N ARG A 28 2.99 0.79 -9.49
CA ARG A 28 1.96 1.80 -9.83
C ARG A 28 0.66 1.14 -10.27
N GLY A 29 -0.48 1.74 -9.92
CA GLY A 29 -1.80 1.34 -10.38
C GLY A 29 -2.70 0.90 -9.23
N ILE A 30 -3.72 0.11 -9.57
CA ILE A 30 -4.65 -0.48 -8.62
C ILE A 30 -4.14 -1.87 -8.24
N ILE A 31 -3.99 -2.13 -6.94
CA ILE A 31 -3.53 -3.42 -6.42
C ILE A 31 -4.72 -4.09 -5.74
N VAL A 32 -4.94 -5.38 -6.04
CA VAL A 32 -6.05 -6.17 -5.50
C VAL A 32 -5.52 -7.43 -4.84
N HIS A 33 -5.86 -7.63 -3.58
CA HIS A 33 -5.67 -8.90 -2.88
C HIS A 33 -7.04 -9.58 -2.69
N VAL A 34 -7.12 -10.84 -3.08
CA VAL A 34 -8.26 -11.71 -2.83
C VAL A 34 -7.92 -12.59 -1.65
N ILE A 35 -8.72 -12.51 -0.60
CA ILE A 35 -8.49 -13.15 0.69
C ILE A 35 -9.60 -14.16 0.95
N ASP A 36 -9.21 -15.38 1.32
CA ASP A 36 -10.15 -16.41 1.76
C ASP A 36 -10.73 -16.02 3.13
N PRO A 37 -12.06 -15.82 3.26
CA PRO A 37 -12.67 -15.47 4.54
C PRO A 37 -12.56 -16.58 5.60
N LYS A 38 -12.34 -17.83 5.19
CA LYS A 38 -12.27 -18.99 6.09
C LYS A 38 -10.94 -19.09 6.81
N THR A 39 -9.85 -18.77 6.12
CA THR A 39 -8.48 -18.93 6.63
C THR A 39 -7.75 -17.60 6.83
N GLY A 40 -8.23 -16.52 6.21
CA GLY A 40 -7.54 -15.22 6.18
C GLY A 40 -6.36 -15.17 5.22
N ALA A 41 -6.13 -16.23 4.43
CA ALA A 41 -5.04 -16.32 3.48
C ALA A 41 -5.29 -15.47 2.23
N VAL A 42 -4.25 -14.81 1.72
CA VAL A 42 -4.29 -14.21 0.38
C VAL A 42 -4.12 -15.31 -0.66
N ILE A 43 -5.18 -15.58 -1.41
CA ILE A 43 -5.21 -16.65 -2.42
C ILE A 43 -4.84 -16.14 -3.82
N HIS A 44 -5.06 -14.86 -4.10
CA HIS A 44 -4.63 -14.19 -5.33
C HIS A 44 -4.23 -12.74 -5.03
N SER A 45 -3.22 -12.25 -5.75
CA SER A 45 -2.83 -10.84 -5.75
C SER A 45 -2.46 -10.44 -7.17
N ASP A 46 -2.93 -9.27 -7.61
CA ASP A 46 -2.60 -8.73 -8.91
C ASP A 46 -2.59 -7.19 -8.89
N ARG A 47 -2.00 -6.60 -9.92
CA ARG A 47 -1.83 -5.15 -10.07
C ARG A 47 -2.14 -4.71 -11.49
N PHE A 48 -2.92 -3.63 -11.59
CA PHE A 48 -3.39 -3.07 -12.84
C PHE A 48 -2.85 -1.65 -13.04
N ASP A 49 -1.86 -1.46 -13.93
CA ASP A 49 -1.26 -0.14 -14.23
C ASP A 49 -2.17 0.67 -15.18
N THR A 50 -3.33 1.07 -14.66
CA THR A 50 -4.33 1.90 -15.36
C THR A 50 -3.82 3.31 -15.65
N TYR A 51 -2.67 3.72 -15.14
CA TYR A 51 -2.00 4.94 -15.58
C TYR A 51 -1.29 4.75 -16.93
N LYS A 52 -0.58 3.63 -17.10
CA LYS A 52 0.24 3.37 -18.28
C LYS A 52 -0.57 2.85 -19.46
N LEU A 53 -1.50 1.92 -19.23
CA LEU A 53 -2.18 1.18 -20.28
C LEU A 53 -3.70 1.22 -20.10
N LYS A 54 -4.43 1.52 -21.17
CA LYS A 54 -5.91 1.53 -21.17
C LYS A 54 -6.51 0.12 -21.03
N SER A 55 -5.85 -0.91 -21.55
CA SER A 55 -6.29 -2.31 -21.43
C SER A 55 -6.37 -2.78 -19.98
N GLU A 56 -5.58 -2.19 -19.08
CA GLU A 56 -5.55 -2.57 -17.67
C GLU A 56 -6.86 -2.25 -16.95
N SER A 57 -7.63 -1.27 -17.42
CA SER A 57 -8.98 -1.00 -16.89
C SER A 57 -9.93 -2.17 -17.17
N LEU A 58 -9.85 -2.76 -18.36
CA LEU A 58 -10.64 -3.93 -18.74
C LEU A 58 -10.17 -5.19 -18.00
N HIS A 59 -8.84 -5.40 -17.91
CA HIS A 59 -8.28 -6.52 -17.16
C HIS A 59 -8.67 -6.48 -15.68
N PHE A 60 -8.65 -5.29 -15.07
CA PHE A 60 -9.13 -5.09 -13.70
C PHE A 60 -10.58 -5.55 -13.53
N VAL A 61 -11.48 -5.16 -14.43
CA VAL A 61 -12.90 -5.60 -14.39
C VAL A 61 -13.02 -7.11 -14.57
N GLN A 62 -12.27 -7.70 -15.50
CA GLN A 62 -12.27 -9.15 -15.73
C GLN A 62 -11.80 -9.92 -14.49
N TYR A 63 -10.73 -9.44 -13.85
CA TYR A 63 -10.21 -9.99 -12.61
C TYR A 63 -11.27 -9.93 -11.51
N LEU A 64 -11.88 -8.77 -11.27
CA LEU A 64 -12.95 -8.61 -10.28
C LEU A 64 -14.13 -9.56 -10.56
N ASN A 65 -14.52 -9.74 -11.83
CA ASN A 65 -15.62 -10.61 -12.21
C ASN A 65 -15.31 -12.09 -11.95
N ALA A 66 -14.07 -12.52 -12.17
CA ALA A 66 -13.63 -13.90 -11.96
C ALA A 66 -13.58 -14.31 -10.47
N VAL A 67 -13.42 -13.36 -9.55
CA VAL A 67 -13.44 -13.64 -8.10
C VAL A 67 -14.81 -14.18 -7.69
N LYS A 68 -14.86 -15.22 -6.86
CA LYS A 68 -16.14 -15.77 -6.36
C LYS A 68 -16.78 -14.85 -5.33
N ASP A 69 -18.11 -14.82 -5.29
CA ASP A 69 -18.84 -14.15 -4.21
C ASP A 69 -18.47 -14.78 -2.85
N GLY A 70 -18.47 -13.96 -1.81
CA GLY A 70 -18.04 -14.34 -0.47
C GLY A 70 -16.55 -14.12 -0.19
N MET A 71 -15.71 -13.96 -1.22
CA MET A 71 -14.29 -13.62 -1.02
C MET A 71 -14.12 -12.19 -0.48
N ILE A 72 -13.10 -12.00 0.35
CA ILE A 72 -12.70 -10.66 0.81
C ILE A 72 -11.81 -10.06 -0.27
N LEU A 73 -12.07 -8.80 -0.62
CA LEU A 73 -11.24 -8.00 -1.51
C LEU A 73 -10.62 -6.86 -0.71
N SER A 74 -9.30 -6.76 -0.75
CA SER A 74 -8.54 -5.60 -0.29
C SER A 74 -7.96 -4.90 -1.52
N VAL A 75 -8.29 -3.62 -1.69
CA VAL A 75 -7.91 -2.84 -2.86
C VAL A 75 -7.26 -1.54 -2.42
N ALA A 76 -6.14 -1.19 -3.04
CA ALA A 76 -5.45 0.07 -2.81
C ALA A 76 -4.91 0.64 -4.13
N VAL A 77 -4.83 1.96 -4.20
CA VAL A 77 -4.12 2.66 -5.28
C VAL A 77 -2.68 2.93 -4.83
N ASN A 78 -1.71 2.70 -5.72
CA ASN A 78 -0.32 3.07 -5.49
C ASN A 78 0.17 3.99 -6.63
N ASP A 79 0.76 5.13 -6.26
CA ASP A 79 1.10 6.27 -7.13
C ASP A 79 -0.09 6.85 -7.91
N GLU A 80 -0.59 6.16 -8.94
CA GLU A 80 -1.65 6.66 -9.82
C GLU A 80 -2.43 5.49 -10.44
N GLY A 81 -3.77 5.56 -10.41
CA GLY A 81 -4.64 4.54 -10.98
C GLY A 81 -5.88 5.05 -11.73
N SER A 82 -6.01 6.36 -11.96
CA SER A 82 -7.22 6.97 -12.51
C SER A 82 -7.14 7.28 -14.00
N LYS A 83 -5.94 7.51 -14.57
CA LYS A 83 -5.78 8.15 -15.89
C LYS A 83 -6.49 7.43 -17.05
N ASN A 84 -6.44 6.10 -17.13
CA ASN A 84 -7.17 5.33 -18.15
C ASN A 84 -8.29 4.46 -17.55
N LEU A 85 -8.77 4.81 -16.36
CA LEU A 85 -9.83 4.07 -15.67
C LEU A 85 -11.20 4.41 -16.28
N ASP A 86 -11.83 3.42 -16.92
CA ASP A 86 -13.08 3.59 -17.63
C ASP A 86 -14.33 3.44 -16.74
N ASP A 87 -15.50 3.76 -17.32
CA ASP A 87 -16.79 3.69 -16.64
C ASP A 87 -17.15 2.27 -16.20
N LEU A 88 -16.66 1.23 -16.88
CA LEU A 88 -16.95 -0.16 -16.51
C LEU A 88 -16.24 -0.50 -15.21
N ALA A 89 -14.96 -0.13 -15.08
CA ALA A 89 -14.19 -0.29 -13.87
C ALA A 89 -14.79 0.50 -12.70
N ARG A 90 -15.16 1.76 -12.93
CA ARG A 90 -15.80 2.61 -11.91
C ARG A 90 -17.12 2.00 -11.43
N LYS A 91 -17.99 1.57 -12.34
CA LYS A 91 -19.27 0.91 -12.00
C LYS A 91 -19.06 -0.43 -11.30
N ALA A 92 -18.04 -1.21 -11.66
CA ALA A 92 -17.71 -2.47 -10.99
C ALA A 92 -17.37 -2.23 -9.50
N MET A 93 -16.57 -1.21 -9.21
CA MET A 93 -16.23 -0.84 -7.83
C MET A 93 -17.43 -0.26 -7.06
N THR A 94 -18.29 0.54 -7.71
CA THR A 94 -19.55 0.99 -7.09
C THR A 94 -20.46 -0.18 -6.72
N LYS A 95 -20.57 -1.21 -7.57
CA LYS A 95 -21.32 -2.44 -7.26
C LYS A 95 -20.74 -3.20 -6.07
N LEU A 96 -19.43 -3.10 -5.85
CA LEU A 96 -18.73 -3.70 -4.71
C LEU A 96 -18.90 -2.90 -3.40
N GLY A 97 -19.50 -1.70 -3.46
CA GLY A 97 -19.84 -0.88 -2.29
C GLY A 97 -19.06 0.44 -2.19
N SER A 98 -18.10 0.69 -3.09
CA SER A 98 -17.35 1.94 -3.07
C SER A 98 -18.22 3.15 -3.42
N LYS A 99 -18.06 4.22 -2.65
CA LYS A 99 -18.71 5.52 -2.83
C LYS A 99 -17.78 6.53 -3.50
N HIS A 100 -16.46 6.42 -3.29
CA HIS A 100 -15.49 7.41 -3.77
C HIS A 100 -14.78 7.00 -5.06
N PHE A 101 -14.67 5.69 -5.36
CA PHE A 101 -13.93 5.23 -6.54
C PHE A 101 -14.54 5.69 -7.88
N LEU A 102 -15.84 5.97 -7.91
CA LEU A 102 -16.50 6.59 -9.07
C LEU A 102 -15.81 7.91 -9.47
N HIS A 103 -15.33 8.66 -8.47
CA HIS A 103 -14.66 9.95 -8.61
C HIS A 103 -13.15 9.87 -8.32
N LEU A 104 -12.55 8.67 -8.41
CA LEU A 104 -11.10 8.52 -8.29
C LEU A 104 -10.41 9.35 -9.39
N ASP A 105 -9.50 10.22 -8.98
CA ASP A 105 -8.75 11.15 -9.83
C ASP A 105 -7.24 11.04 -9.57
N PHE A 106 -6.46 11.83 -10.30
CA PHE A 106 -5.02 11.76 -10.40
C PHE A 106 -4.36 11.73 -9.01
N ARG A 107 -3.68 10.61 -8.73
CA ARG A 107 -2.90 10.37 -7.50
C ARG A 107 -3.67 10.44 -6.19
N HIS A 108 -4.99 10.32 -6.22
CA HIS A 108 -5.78 10.21 -5.00
C HIS A 108 -5.35 8.97 -4.20
N PRO A 109 -4.86 9.11 -2.96
CA PRO A 109 -4.75 7.96 -2.08
C PRO A 109 -6.13 7.40 -1.83
N TRP A 110 -6.26 6.09 -2.05
CA TRP A 110 -7.55 5.42 -1.97
C TRP A 110 -7.35 3.98 -1.54
N SER A 111 -8.14 3.57 -0.54
CA SER A 111 -8.03 2.25 0.09
C SER A 111 -9.41 1.70 0.45
N PHE A 112 -9.63 0.41 0.24
CA PHE A 112 -10.95 -0.20 0.31
C PHE A 112 -10.90 -1.68 0.66
N ILE A 113 -11.83 -2.11 1.50
CA ILE A 113 -12.04 -3.52 1.82
C ILE A 113 -13.52 -3.85 1.70
N THR A 114 -13.86 -4.95 1.03
CA THR A 114 -15.24 -5.44 0.91
C THR A 114 -15.29 -6.97 0.92
N VAL A 115 -16.49 -7.52 1.13
CA VAL A 115 -16.78 -8.92 0.83
C VAL A 115 -17.59 -8.93 -0.46
N LYS A 116 -17.10 -9.60 -1.50
CA LYS A 116 -17.78 -9.65 -2.79
C LYS A 116 -19.19 -10.23 -2.62
N GLY A 117 -20.19 -9.54 -3.17
CA GLY A 117 -21.61 -9.86 -2.99
C GLY A 117 -22.24 -9.29 -1.70
N LYS A 118 -21.48 -8.62 -0.83
CA LYS A 118 -21.97 -7.96 0.41
C LYS A 118 -21.48 -6.51 0.49
N PRO A 119 -21.88 -5.63 -0.46
CA PRO A 119 -21.37 -4.26 -0.57
C PRO A 119 -21.65 -3.39 0.64
N LEU A 120 -22.71 -3.65 1.41
CA LEU A 120 -23.02 -2.90 2.65
C LEU A 120 -21.97 -3.09 3.75
N SER A 121 -21.11 -4.10 3.63
CA SER A 121 -20.07 -4.37 4.60
C SER A 121 -18.74 -3.67 4.27
N SER A 122 -18.67 -2.91 3.17
CA SER A 122 -17.41 -2.32 2.73
C SER A 122 -16.95 -1.17 3.64
N VAL A 123 -15.63 -1.07 3.82
CA VAL A 123 -14.97 0.10 4.41
C VAL A 123 -14.10 0.74 3.34
N GLU A 124 -14.09 2.06 3.33
CA GLU A 124 -13.41 2.87 2.32
C GLU A 124 -12.79 4.09 2.99
N ASP A 125 -11.61 4.46 2.53
CA ASP A 125 -10.99 5.73 2.86
C ASP A 125 -10.38 6.33 1.58
N HIS A 126 -10.48 7.65 1.46
CA HIS A 126 -10.13 8.40 0.26
C HIS A 126 -9.69 9.80 0.65
N VAL A 127 -8.58 10.24 0.06
CA VAL A 127 -8.09 11.61 0.20
C VAL A 127 -7.84 12.20 -1.19
N GLU A 128 -8.24 13.45 -1.38
CA GLU A 128 -7.92 14.19 -2.60
C GLU A 128 -6.43 14.55 -2.65
N TYR A 129 -5.83 14.46 -3.83
CA TYR A 129 -4.42 14.77 -4.00
C TYR A 129 -4.19 16.29 -3.96
N GLN A 130 -3.45 16.76 -2.95
CA GLN A 130 -3.19 18.19 -2.75
C GLN A 130 -1.96 18.72 -3.51
N GLY A 131 -1.44 17.96 -4.47
CA GLY A 131 -0.24 18.32 -5.21
C GLY A 131 1.06 17.96 -4.49
N ARG A 132 2.20 18.41 -5.04
CA ARG A 132 3.54 17.92 -4.63
C ARG A 132 3.98 18.33 -3.21
N LYS A 133 3.24 19.22 -2.54
CA LYS A 133 3.61 19.78 -1.23
C LYS A 133 2.86 19.19 -0.05
N GLY A 134 1.87 18.32 -0.29
CA GLY A 134 1.01 17.78 0.76
C GLY A 134 1.07 16.26 0.78
N SER A 135 1.33 15.67 1.95
CA SER A 135 1.18 14.22 2.13
C SER A 135 -0.28 13.85 2.39
N ALA A 136 -0.72 12.72 1.88
CA ALA A 136 -2.08 12.22 2.02
C ALA A 136 -2.07 10.70 2.26
N LEU A 137 -2.93 10.25 3.16
CA LEU A 137 -3.01 8.86 3.62
C LEU A 137 -4.47 8.42 3.63
N ALA A 138 -4.78 7.37 2.88
CA ALA A 138 -6.04 6.66 2.96
C ALA A 138 -5.79 5.29 3.60
N LYS A 139 -6.43 5.01 4.73
CA LYS A 139 -6.23 3.79 5.50
C LYS A 139 -7.55 3.21 5.96
N VAL A 140 -7.76 1.93 5.64
CA VAL A 140 -8.89 1.16 6.13
C VAL A 140 -8.42 -0.05 6.90
N PHE A 141 -9.26 -0.49 7.83
CA PHE A 141 -9.10 -1.75 8.53
C PHE A 141 -10.48 -2.41 8.70
N LYS A 142 -10.50 -3.73 8.74
CA LYS A 142 -11.71 -4.47 9.08
C LYS A 142 -11.36 -5.83 9.68
N LEU A 143 -12.03 -6.14 10.78
CA LEU A 143 -11.92 -7.41 11.47
C LEU A 143 -12.89 -8.43 10.83
N PHE A 144 -12.38 -9.65 10.64
CA PHE A 144 -13.14 -10.80 10.14
C PHE A 144 -12.99 -11.97 11.10
N GLN A 145 -13.91 -12.91 11.03
CA GLN A 145 -13.86 -14.16 11.78
C GLN A 145 -13.72 -15.32 10.81
N ALA A 146 -12.67 -16.11 10.97
CA ALA A 146 -12.37 -17.33 10.25
C ALA A 146 -13.34 -18.45 10.65
N GLU A 147 -13.38 -19.53 9.85
CA GLU A 147 -14.30 -20.66 10.08
C GLU A 147 -13.97 -21.41 11.38
N ASN A 148 -12.70 -21.40 11.79
CA ASN A 148 -12.22 -21.96 13.05
C ASN A 148 -12.57 -21.08 14.28
N GLY A 149 -13.27 -19.95 14.09
CA GLY A 149 -13.67 -19.02 15.13
C GLY A 149 -12.60 -17.97 15.50
N GLU A 150 -11.38 -18.07 14.95
CA GLU A 150 -10.31 -17.10 15.16
C GLU A 150 -10.63 -15.79 14.41
N TYR A 151 -10.18 -14.67 14.96
CA TYR A 151 -10.34 -13.36 14.32
C TYR A 151 -9.05 -12.97 13.60
N PHE A 152 -9.19 -12.37 12.43
CA PHE A 152 -8.08 -11.80 11.69
C PHE A 152 -8.43 -10.41 11.16
N ASN A 153 -7.41 -9.56 11.05
CA ASN A 153 -7.56 -8.20 10.57
C ASN A 153 -7.04 -8.09 9.14
N VAL A 154 -7.81 -7.40 8.30
CA VAL A 154 -7.33 -6.94 7.00
C VAL A 154 -7.17 -5.44 7.10
N SER A 155 -5.96 -4.97 6.88
CA SER A 155 -5.66 -3.54 6.73
C SER A 155 -5.19 -3.27 5.30
N SER A 156 -5.56 -2.10 4.79
CA SER A 156 -5.13 -1.63 3.49
C SER A 156 -4.77 -0.16 3.59
N THR A 157 -3.67 0.23 3.00
CA THR A 157 -3.17 1.60 3.05
C THR A 157 -2.73 2.05 1.66
N SER A 158 -3.14 3.25 1.31
CA SER A 158 -2.69 3.98 0.14
C SER A 158 -2.16 5.31 0.63
N GLU A 159 -0.94 5.65 0.22
CA GLU A 159 -0.29 6.87 0.66
C GLU A 159 0.37 7.58 -0.50
N TRP A 160 0.15 8.89 -0.54
CA TRP A 160 1.01 9.80 -1.27
C TRP A 160 1.82 10.55 -0.23
N VAL A 161 3.09 10.19 -0.11
CA VAL A 161 4.02 10.91 0.74
C VAL A 161 4.72 11.92 -0.14
N GLN A 162 4.91 13.14 0.36
CA GLN A 162 5.75 14.13 -0.29
C GLN A 162 7.04 13.47 -0.77
N ASP A 163 7.34 13.61 -2.07
CA ASP A 163 8.65 13.27 -2.62
C ASP A 163 9.66 13.96 -1.70
N VAL A 164 10.45 13.15 -0.99
CA VAL A 164 11.42 13.69 -0.05
C VAL A 164 12.29 14.70 -0.79
N GLU A 165 12.36 15.91 -0.24
CA GLU A 165 13.24 16.92 -0.79
C GLU A 165 14.65 16.39 -0.61
N TRP A 166 15.27 15.99 -1.72
CA TRP A 166 16.70 15.78 -1.73
C TRP A 166 17.32 17.12 -1.39
N THR A 167 18.21 17.09 -0.40
CA THR A 167 19.19 18.13 -0.24
C THR A 167 20.04 18.24 -1.51
N GLU A 168 20.72 19.36 -1.68
CA GLU A 168 21.75 19.48 -2.70
C GLU A 168 22.86 18.43 -2.47
N TRP A 169 23.64 18.13 -3.52
CA TRP A 169 24.78 17.23 -3.38
C TRP A 169 25.83 17.82 -2.44
N PHE A 170 26.26 17.03 -1.46
CA PHE A 170 27.37 17.39 -0.58
C PHE A 170 28.67 16.78 -1.09
N GLU A 171 29.69 17.62 -1.27
CA GLU A 171 31.03 17.13 -1.58
C GLU A 171 31.73 16.63 -0.33
N LYS A 172 32.30 15.42 -0.42
CA LYS A 172 33.13 14.88 0.66
C LYS A 172 34.43 15.70 0.79
N PRO A 173 34.76 16.22 1.98
CA PRO A 173 36.01 16.95 2.16
C PRO A 173 37.24 16.05 1.95
N LYS A 174 38.20 16.52 1.14
CA LYS A 174 39.42 15.78 0.71
C LYS A 174 40.29 15.26 1.87
N THR A 175 40.14 15.82 3.07
CA THR A 175 40.96 15.50 4.24
C THR A 175 40.21 14.75 5.34
N SER A 176 39.08 14.09 5.02
CA SER A 176 38.35 13.25 5.97
C SER A 176 39.27 12.11 6.49
N LYS A 177 39.84 12.31 7.69
CA LYS A 177 40.74 11.37 8.37
C LYS A 177 40.00 10.24 9.10
N SER A 178 38.73 10.02 8.82
CA SER A 178 37.96 8.97 9.48
C SER A 178 38.33 7.61 8.88
N LYS A 179 38.98 6.75 9.68
CA LYS A 179 39.15 5.32 9.37
C LYS A 179 37.84 4.54 9.48
N ASP A 180 36.78 5.15 10.03
CA ASP A 180 35.57 4.47 10.49
C ASP A 180 34.30 4.87 9.69
N GLY A 181 34.47 5.53 8.53
CA GLY A 181 33.36 6.04 7.73
C GLY A 181 32.81 7.39 8.23
N GLU A 182 31.95 8.03 7.45
CA GLU A 182 31.30 9.29 7.82
C GLU A 182 29.96 8.99 8.50
N ARG A 183 29.74 9.58 9.68
CA ARG A 183 28.45 9.45 10.38
C ARG A 183 27.50 10.54 9.92
N LEU A 184 26.22 10.20 9.82
CA LEU A 184 25.17 11.17 9.52
C LEU A 184 25.17 12.35 10.51
N SER A 185 25.48 12.10 11.79
CA SER A 185 25.62 13.15 12.81
C SER A 185 26.69 14.18 12.46
N ASP A 186 27.81 13.74 11.89
CA ASP A 186 28.94 14.60 11.56
C ASP A 186 28.62 15.41 10.30
N LEU A 187 27.96 14.78 9.33
CA LEU A 187 27.47 15.44 8.12
C LEU A 187 26.42 16.52 8.46
N ARG A 188 25.49 16.21 9.37
CA ARG A 188 24.48 17.17 9.88
C ARG A 188 25.09 18.32 10.67
N ALA A 189 26.19 18.09 11.39
CA ALA A 189 26.90 19.16 12.09
C ALA A 189 27.51 20.17 11.11
N ALA A 190 27.96 19.71 9.93
CA ALA A 190 28.46 20.56 8.86
C ALA A 190 27.35 21.16 7.97
N HIS A 191 26.24 20.43 7.81
CA HIS A 191 25.10 20.75 6.96
C HIS A 191 23.78 20.64 7.74
N PRO A 192 23.40 21.68 8.51
CA PRO A 192 22.20 21.67 9.36
C PRO A 192 20.88 21.49 8.59
N GLU A 193 20.88 21.73 7.27
CA GLU A 193 19.78 21.49 6.35
C GLU A 193 19.42 20.00 6.19
N ILE A 194 20.33 19.09 6.55
CA ILE A 194 20.09 17.65 6.50
C ILE A 194 19.18 17.26 7.67
N CYS A 195 18.04 16.63 7.34
CA CYS A 195 17.08 16.16 8.33
C CYS A 195 17.66 15.10 9.27
N ASP A 196 17.06 14.97 10.44
CA ASP A 196 17.51 14.04 11.48
C ASP A 196 17.26 12.56 11.16
N HIS A 197 16.25 12.27 10.33
CA HIS A 197 15.87 10.92 9.90
C HIS A 197 15.66 10.85 8.38
N PRO A 198 16.73 10.83 7.57
CA PRO A 198 16.60 10.73 6.12
C PRO A 198 16.00 9.38 5.73
N VAL A 199 15.01 9.41 4.84
CA VAL A 199 14.36 8.18 4.33
C VAL A 199 15.15 7.50 3.21
N GLY A 200 16.16 8.18 2.66
CA GLY A 200 17.00 7.71 1.57
C GLY A 200 18.33 8.46 1.54
N LEU A 201 19.38 7.78 1.05
CA LEU A 201 20.72 8.34 0.89
C LEU A 201 21.29 7.87 -0.45
N GLN A 202 21.81 8.81 -1.24
CA GLN A 202 22.45 8.52 -2.52
C GLN A 202 23.89 9.01 -2.48
N VAL A 203 24.81 8.19 -3.00
CA VAL A 203 26.23 8.54 -3.13
C VAL A 203 26.61 8.31 -4.58
N CYS A 204 27.13 9.34 -5.22
CA CYS A 204 27.70 9.26 -6.56
C CYS A 204 29.22 9.47 -6.47
N HIS A 205 29.98 8.59 -7.10
CA HIS A 205 31.41 8.80 -7.29
C HIS A 205 31.59 9.57 -8.60
N VAL A 206 32.13 10.78 -8.52
CA VAL A 206 32.50 11.54 -9.71
C VAL A 206 33.95 11.17 -10.03
N GLU A 207 34.17 10.59 -11.21
CA GLU A 207 35.50 10.30 -11.76
C GLU A 207 36.16 11.55 -12.35
#